data_AF-A0A4J2EYX9-F1
#
_entry.id   AF-A0A4J2EYX9-F1
#
_cell.length_a   1.000
_cell.length_b   1.000
_cell.length_c   1.000
_cell.angle_alpha   90.00
_cell.angle_beta   90.00
_cell.angle_gamma   90.00
#
_symmetry.space_group_name_H-M   'P 1'
#
loop_
_entity.id
_entity.type
_entity.pdbx_description
1 polymer ?
#
loop_
_entity_poly.entity_id
_entity_poly.type
_entity_poly.pdbx_seq_one_letter_code
_entity_poly.pdbx_strand_id
1 'polypeptide(L)'
;MPTVVDVLSYCRWKYDLYDMPFGKERKSLQGEIPEEFSMSAVDMSMIDHIPDMIENGVDSLKIEGRMKSIHYVSTVTNCYKAAVDAYLESPEKFEAIKQDLVDEMWKLAQRELATGFYYGIPSENE
;
A
#
# COMPACT_ATOMS: atom_id res chain seq x y z
N MET A 1 -13.01 -5.31 -18.96
CA MET A 1 -13.23 -4.29 -17.92
C MET A 1 -11.84 -3.86 -17.47
N PRO A 2 -11.56 -2.56 -17.27
CA PRO A 2 -10.24 -2.13 -16.82
C PRO A 2 -9.97 -2.69 -15.42
N THR A 3 -8.80 -3.32 -15.24
CA THR A 3 -8.35 -3.80 -13.93
C THR A 3 -7.72 -2.65 -13.15
N VAL A 4 -8.32 -2.27 -12.02
CA VAL A 4 -7.82 -1.21 -11.13
C VAL A 4 -7.25 -1.87 -9.87
N VAL A 5 -6.01 -1.52 -9.53
CA VAL A 5 -5.31 -2.03 -8.35
C VAL A 5 -4.84 -0.87 -7.47
N ASP A 6 -5.08 -0.98 -6.17
CA ASP A 6 -4.48 -0.07 -5.18
C ASP A 6 -3.01 -0.43 -5.01
N VAL A 7 -2.12 0.53 -5.29
CA VAL A 7 -0.66 0.35 -5.17
C VAL A 7 -0.05 1.14 -4.02
N LEU A 8 -0.84 2.03 -3.43
CA LEU A 8 -0.47 2.80 -2.25
C LEU A 8 -1.68 2.94 -1.33
N SER A 9 -1.51 2.60 -0.04
CA SER A 9 -2.60 2.70 0.95
C SER A 9 -2.10 3.25 2.28
N TYR A 10 -2.90 4.13 2.86
CA TYR A 10 -2.69 4.75 4.16
C TYR A 10 -3.93 4.54 5.04
N CYS A 11 -3.98 3.45 5.82
CA CYS A 11 -4.98 3.30 6.88
C CYS A 11 -4.38 3.74 8.22
N ARG A 12 -5.01 4.75 8.85
CA ARG A 12 -4.51 5.42 10.06
C ARG A 12 -5.55 5.48 11.18
N TRP A 13 -6.72 4.87 10.97
CA TRP A 13 -7.79 4.93 11.96
C TRP A 13 -7.57 3.86 13.01
N LYS A 14 -7.83 4.25 14.25
CA LYS A 14 -7.89 3.36 15.39
C LYS A 14 -9.31 2.77 15.44
N TYR A 15 -9.39 1.48 15.72
CA TYR A 15 -10.61 0.70 15.68
C TYR A 15 -10.81 -0.03 17.00
N ASP A 16 -12.06 -0.08 17.43
CA ASP A 16 -12.51 -0.98 18.48
C ASP A 16 -12.73 -2.38 17.90
N LEU A 17 -12.31 -3.42 18.63
CA LEU A 17 -12.51 -4.82 18.26
C LEU A 17 -13.74 -5.40 18.97
N TYR A 18 -14.65 -5.98 18.19
CA TYR A 18 -15.88 -6.63 18.70
C TYR A 18 -15.99 -8.06 18.19
N ASP A 19 -16.40 -8.97 19.08
CA ASP A 19 -16.87 -10.31 18.76
C ASP A 19 -18.35 -10.22 18.35
N MET A 20 -18.67 -10.78 17.19
CA MET A 20 -20.01 -10.75 16.61
C MET A 20 -20.54 -12.15 16.26
N PRO A 21 -20.92 -12.96 17.26
CA PRO A 21 -21.65 -14.19 16.99
C PRO A 21 -23.06 -13.87 16.45
N PHE A 22 -23.45 -14.54 15.36
CA PHE A 22 -24.71 -14.29 14.65
C PHE A 22 -25.93 -14.34 15.60
N GLY A 23 -26.73 -13.28 15.59
CA GLY A 23 -27.96 -13.18 16.40
C GLY A 23 -27.77 -12.89 17.89
N LYS A 24 -26.56 -12.51 18.34
CA LYS A 24 -26.28 -12.11 19.74
C LYS A 24 -25.81 -10.66 19.85
N GLU A 25 -25.85 -10.13 21.08
CA GLU A 25 -25.32 -8.79 21.40
C GLU A 25 -23.81 -8.72 21.15
N ARG A 26 -23.36 -7.56 20.66
CA ARG A 26 -21.95 -7.25 20.42
C ARG A 26 -21.19 -7.33 21.74
N LYS A 27 -20.13 -8.14 21.79
CA LYS A 27 -19.22 -8.17 22.94
C LYS A 27 -17.90 -7.58 22.48
N SER A 28 -17.41 -6.54 23.15
CA SER A 28 -16.02 -6.10 22.94
C SER A 28 -15.09 -7.29 23.18
N LEU A 29 -14.10 -7.47 22.31
CA LEU A 29 -13.08 -8.49 22.47
C LEU A 29 -12.12 -8.08 23.61
N GLN A 30 -12.58 -8.33 24.83
CA GLN A 30 -11.91 -8.53 26.12
C GLN A 30 -10.96 -7.45 26.68
N GLY A 31 -11.38 -6.86 27.81
CA GLY A 31 -10.49 -6.27 28.83
C GLY A 31 -9.98 -4.85 28.55
N GLU A 32 -9.22 -4.28 29.50
CA GLU A 32 -8.45 -3.05 29.30
C GLU A 32 -7.40 -3.30 28.20
N ILE A 33 -7.79 -3.17 26.94
CA ILE A 33 -6.84 -3.06 25.83
C ILE A 33 -6.14 -1.71 26.03
N PRO A 34 -4.81 -1.67 26.31
CA PRO A 34 -4.14 -0.42 26.66
C PRO A 34 -4.14 0.62 25.54
N GLU A 35 -4.30 0.17 24.28
CA GLU A 35 -4.35 1.02 23.10
C GLU A 35 -5.29 0.47 22.02
N GLU A 36 -6.08 1.36 21.38
CA GLU A 36 -7.00 1.01 20.29
C GLU A 36 -6.25 0.37 19.09
N PHE A 37 -6.88 -0.61 18.45
CA PHE A 37 -6.27 -1.42 17.39
C PHE A 37 -6.10 -0.63 16.08
N SER A 38 -4.94 -0.74 15.43
CA SER A 38 -4.72 -0.23 14.07
C SER A 38 -4.77 -1.36 13.05
N MET A 39 -5.59 -1.21 12.01
CA MET A 39 -5.72 -2.23 10.95
C MET A 39 -4.49 -2.33 10.02
N SER A 40 -3.60 -1.33 10.02
CA SER A 40 -2.36 -1.36 9.23
C SER A 40 -1.27 -0.57 9.95
N ALA A 41 -0.25 -1.25 10.46
CA ALA A 41 0.90 -0.62 11.11
C ALA A 41 1.82 0.08 10.09
N VAL A 42 1.87 -0.42 8.86
CA VAL A 42 2.74 0.03 7.76
C VAL A 42 1.94 0.58 6.56
N ASP A 43 2.61 1.35 5.70
CA ASP A 43 2.04 1.83 4.43
C ASP A 43 2.27 0.79 3.34
N MET A 44 1.30 0.61 2.43
CA MET A 44 1.46 -0.30 1.29
C MET A 44 2.19 0.42 0.14
N SER A 45 3.16 -0.21 -0.52
CA SER A 45 3.80 0.29 -1.75
C SER A 45 4.16 -0.87 -2.69
N MET A 46 3.85 -0.72 -3.98
CA MET A 46 4.14 -1.69 -5.03
C MET A 46 5.12 -1.16 -6.10
N ILE A 47 5.87 -0.09 -5.79
CA ILE A 47 6.77 0.56 -6.76
C ILE A 47 7.86 -0.39 -7.31
N ASP A 48 8.35 -1.30 -6.47
CA ASP A 48 9.32 -2.35 -6.83
C ASP A 48 8.72 -3.44 -7.72
N HIS A 49 7.40 -3.54 -7.73
CA HIS A 49 6.62 -4.65 -8.28
C HIS A 49 5.77 -4.24 -9.50
N ILE A 50 6.12 -3.12 -10.13
CA ILE A 50 5.47 -2.66 -11.37
C ILE A 50 5.50 -3.72 -12.49
N PRO A 51 6.59 -4.49 -12.69
CA PRO A 51 6.59 -5.62 -13.63
C PRO A 51 5.43 -6.58 -13.37
N ASP A 52 5.25 -7.02 -12.12
CA ASP A 52 4.19 -7.97 -11.74
C ASP A 52 2.80 -7.39 -12.03
N MET A 53 2.59 -6.09 -11.76
CA MET A 53 1.30 -5.45 -12.04
C MET A 53 1.00 -5.47 -13.55
N ILE A 54 1.97 -5.09 -14.37
CA ILE A 54 1.80 -4.99 -15.82
C ILE A 54 1.64 -6.38 -16.45
N GLU A 55 2.48 -7.34 -16.07
CA GLU A 55 2.46 -8.71 -16.61
C GLU A 55 1.17 -9.47 -16.25
N ASN A 56 0.53 -9.13 -15.12
CA ASN A 56 -0.76 -9.69 -14.71
C ASN A 56 -1.98 -8.94 -15.30
N GLY A 57 -1.76 -7.97 -16.19
CA GLY A 57 -2.84 -7.29 -16.91
C GLY A 57 -3.56 -6.21 -16.10
N VAL A 58 -2.86 -5.57 -15.15
CA VAL A 58 -3.38 -4.38 -14.48
C VAL A 58 -3.33 -3.19 -15.43
N ASP A 59 -4.49 -2.60 -15.73
CA ASP A 59 -4.62 -1.48 -16.66
C ASP A 59 -4.52 -0.11 -15.97
N SER A 60 -4.71 -0.08 -14.65
CA SER A 60 -4.78 1.16 -13.89
C SER A 60 -4.34 1.00 -12.45
N LEU A 61 -3.53 1.95 -12.00
CA LEU A 61 -3.02 2.01 -10.64
C LEU A 61 -3.73 3.13 -9.89
N LYS A 62 -4.17 2.86 -8.67
CA LYS A 62 -4.73 3.86 -7.77
C LYS A 62 -3.73 4.23 -6.69
N ILE A 63 -3.50 5.53 -6.57
CA ILE A 63 -2.67 6.16 -5.54
C ILE A 63 -3.60 6.84 -4.53
N GLU A 64 -3.51 6.45 -3.26
CA GLU A 64 -4.27 7.04 -2.17
C GLU A 64 -3.55 8.27 -1.61
N GLY A 65 -4.20 9.42 -1.66
CA GLY A 65 -3.63 10.71 -1.24
C GLY A 65 -4.42 11.43 -0.15
N ARG A 66 -5.45 10.81 0.46
CA ARG A 66 -6.22 11.50 1.51
C ARG A 66 -5.27 11.80 2.67
N MET A 67 -5.43 12.98 3.24
CA MET A 67 -4.59 13.44 4.35
C MET A 67 -3.09 13.56 4.00
N LYS A 68 -2.72 13.52 2.71
CA LYS A 68 -1.35 13.77 2.23
C LYS A 68 -1.23 15.16 1.61
N SER A 69 -0.02 15.71 1.59
CA SER A 69 0.24 17.02 0.97
C SER A 69 0.22 16.92 -0.56
N ILE A 70 0.03 18.06 -1.23
CA ILE A 70 0.12 18.14 -2.70
C ILE A 70 1.48 17.63 -3.18
N HIS A 71 2.57 18.00 -2.48
CA HIS A 71 3.92 17.55 -2.79
C HIS A 71 4.05 16.03 -2.72
N TYR A 72 3.48 15.39 -1.68
CA TYR A 72 3.50 13.94 -1.55
C TYR A 72 2.81 13.28 -2.76
N VAL A 73 1.59 13.71 -3.08
CA VAL A 73 0.82 13.13 -4.18
C VAL A 73 1.51 13.34 -5.51
N SER A 74 2.10 14.52 -5.77
CA SER A 74 2.83 14.78 -7.01
C SER A 74 4.07 13.91 -7.14
N THR A 75 4.87 13.75 -6.09
CA THR A 75 6.11 12.96 -6.15
C THR A 75 5.79 11.48 -6.34
N VAL A 76 4.86 10.92 -5.56
CA VAL A 76 4.44 9.51 -5.72
C VAL A 76 3.91 9.27 -7.13
N THR A 77 3.03 10.14 -7.64
CA THR A 77 2.46 9.98 -8.98
C THR A 77 3.55 9.99 -10.06
N ASN A 78 4.54 10.88 -9.93
CA ASN A 78 5.68 10.94 -10.85
C ASN A 78 6.56 9.69 -10.77
N CYS A 79 6.82 9.16 -9.57
CA CYS A 79 7.58 7.93 -9.39
C CYS A 79 6.89 6.74 -10.06
N TYR A 80 5.59 6.54 -9.80
CA TYR A 80 4.82 5.47 -10.43
C TYR A 80 4.73 5.63 -11.95
N LYS A 81 4.57 6.87 -12.44
CA LYS A 81 4.61 7.15 -13.88
C LYS A 81 5.96 6.77 -14.48
N ALA A 82 7.06 7.19 -13.87
CA ALA A 82 8.41 6.89 -14.34
C ALA A 82 8.68 5.38 -14.34
N ALA A 83 8.24 4.66 -13.31
CA ALA A 83 8.36 3.21 -13.24
C ALA A 83 7.63 2.51 -14.39
N VAL A 84 6.36 2.88 -14.61
CA VAL A 84 5.53 2.32 -15.69
C VAL A 84 6.13 2.66 -17.06
N ASP A 85 6.46 3.93 -17.31
CA ASP A 85 7.03 4.37 -18.59
C ASP A 85 8.36 3.64 -18.88
N ALA A 86 9.22 3.48 -17.87
CA ALA A 86 10.50 2.78 -18.00
C ALA A 86 10.31 1.29 -18.30
N TYR A 87 9.41 0.61 -17.59
CA TYR A 87 9.17 -0.82 -17.80
C TYR A 87 8.51 -1.10 -19.15
N LEU A 88 7.58 -0.23 -19.59
CA LEU A 88 6.97 -0.32 -20.93
C LEU A 88 7.98 -0.08 -22.06
N GLU A 89 9.07 0.65 -21.79
CA GLU A 89 10.17 0.79 -22.74
C GLU A 89 11.08 -0.44 -22.75
N SER A 90 11.58 -0.86 -21.58
CA SER A 90 12.19 -2.18 -21.40
C SER A 90 12.37 -2.55 -19.93
N PRO A 91 12.41 -3.86 -19.58
CA PRO A 91 12.71 -4.30 -18.21
C PRO A 91 14.06 -3.75 -17.68
N GLU A 92 15.07 -3.64 -18.54
CA GLU A 92 16.39 -3.11 -18.17
C GLU A 92 16.34 -1.63 -17.79
N LYS A 93 15.49 -0.84 -18.45
CA LYS A 93 15.31 0.57 -18.10
C LYS A 93 14.63 0.76 -16.75
N PHE A 94 13.62 -0.06 -16.45
CA PHE A 94 13.02 -0.07 -15.13
C PHE A 94 14.07 -0.44 -14.06
N GLU A 95 14.81 -1.52 -14.26
CA GLU A 95 15.83 -1.95 -13.31
C GLU A 95 16.92 -0.89 -13.08
N ALA A 96 17.29 -0.14 -14.13
CA ALA A 96 18.28 0.94 -14.04
C ALA A 96 17.85 2.11 -13.14
N ILE A 97 16.54 2.36 -12.99
CA ILE A 97 16.02 3.48 -12.18
C ILE A 97 15.30 3.03 -10.90
N LYS A 98 15.05 1.72 -10.75
CA LYS A 98 14.22 1.17 -9.66
C LYS A 98 14.68 1.65 -8.30
N GLN A 99 15.97 1.57 -8.00
CA GLN A 99 16.50 1.98 -6.71
C GLN A 99 16.30 3.48 -6.44
N ASP A 100 16.49 4.33 -7.45
CA ASP A 100 16.28 5.78 -7.31
C ASP A 100 14.82 6.10 -6.98
N LEU A 101 13.88 5.36 -7.59
CA LEU A 101 12.45 5.51 -7.31
C LEU A 101 12.10 5.05 -5.89
N VAL A 102 12.66 3.93 -5.44
CA VAL A 102 12.49 3.40 -4.07
C VAL A 102 13.03 4.40 -3.05
N ASP A 103 14.22 4.94 -3.29
CA ASP A 103 14.84 5.94 -2.42
C ASP A 103 14.00 7.21 -2.35
N GLU A 104 13.40 7.64 -3.48
CA GLU A 104 12.49 8.77 -3.52
C GLU A 104 11.20 8.50 -2.72
N MET A 105 10.66 7.28 -2.80
CA MET A 105 9.52 6.86 -1.98
C MET A 105 9.85 6.87 -0.48
N TRP A 106 11.05 6.42 -0.09
CA TRP A 106 11.51 6.44 1.30
C TRP A 106 11.68 7.84 1.89
N LYS A 107 12.05 8.85 1.07
CA LYS A 107 12.10 10.25 1.53
C LYS A 107 10.73 10.80 1.94
N LEU A 108 9.66 10.25 1.38
CA LEU A 108 8.27 10.63 1.67
C LEU A 108 7.63 9.78 2.76
N ALA A 109 8.19 8.60 3.02
CA ALA A 109 7.63 7.61 3.91
C ALA A 109 7.63 8.14 5.35
N GLN A 110 6.45 8.10 5.98
CA GLN A 110 6.27 8.47 7.39
C GLN A 110 6.32 7.23 8.31
N ARG A 111 6.31 6.05 7.71
CA ARG A 111 6.28 4.71 8.31
C ARG A 111 7.04 3.76 7.39
N GLU A 112 7.24 2.53 7.83
CA GLU A 112 7.74 1.48 6.95
C GLU A 112 6.76 1.20 5.80
N LEU A 113 7.32 0.75 4.68
CA LEU A 113 6.60 0.36 3.48
C LEU A 113 6.58 -1.18 3.38
N ALA A 114 5.44 -1.74 3.01
CA ALA A 114 5.28 -3.16 2.73
C ALA A 114 4.46 -3.39 1.45
N THR A 115 4.48 -4.60 0.90
CA THR A 115 3.60 -4.98 -0.22
C THR A 115 2.16 -5.26 0.24
N GLY A 116 1.88 -5.07 1.54
CA GLY A 116 0.61 -5.48 2.14
C GLY A 116 0.40 -6.98 1.97
N PHE A 117 -0.81 -7.38 1.61
CA PHE A 117 -1.20 -8.79 1.47
C PHE A 117 -1.15 -9.30 0.03
N TYR A 118 -0.38 -8.63 -0.85
CA TYR A 118 -0.31 -9.00 -2.27
C TYR A 118 0.32 -10.37 -2.52
N TYR A 119 1.32 -10.74 -1.73
CA TYR A 119 2.10 -11.98 -1.92
C TYR A 119 1.89 -13.03 -0.83
N GLY A 120 1.10 -12.72 0.20
CA GLY A 120 0.96 -13.56 1.37
C GLY A 120 -0.37 -13.34 2.08
N ILE A 121 -0.81 -14.37 2.80
CA ILE A 121 -1.94 -14.24 3.73
C ILE A 121 -1.38 -13.60 5.01
N PRO A 122 -2.03 -12.56 5.55
CA PRO A 122 -1.58 -11.90 6.76
C PRO A 122 -1.30 -12.87 7.89
N SER A 123 -0.21 -12.65 8.62
CA SER A 123 0.15 -13.41 9.82
C SER A 123 0.44 -12.48 11.00
N GLU A 124 0.53 -13.05 12.20
CA GLU A 124 0.84 -12.30 13.44
C GLU A 124 2.25 -11.68 13.48
N ASN A 125 3.12 -12.01 12.52
CA ASN A 125 4.52 -11.56 12.47
C ASN A 125 4.79 -10.49 11.38
N GLU A 126 3.75 -9.92 10.77
CA GLU A 126 3.86 -8.80 9.81
C GLU A 126 3.69 -7.42 10.46
#